data_AF-A0A928U8T5-F1
#
_entry.id   AF-A0A928U8T5-F1
#
_cell.length_a   1.000
_cell.length_b   1.000
_cell.length_c   1.000
_cell.angle_alpha   90.00
_cell.angle_beta   90.00
_cell.angle_gamma   90.00
#
_symmetry.space_group_name_H-M   'P 1'
#
loop_
_entity.id
_entity.type
_entity.pdbx_description
1 polymer ?
#
loop_
_entity_poly.entity_id
_entity_poly.type
_entity_poly.pdbx_seq_one_letter_code
_entity_poly.pdbx_strand_id
1 'polypeptide(L)'
;MAKKPNPAFERDAAKARRPSTLRLAAKENNMRLTNRTHNRDSFFKYMSASTAAVVLERRTLRWSSPLLFNDPFDVPRELSLGIRPEDVVRALASRVSNLIEQPPEETSRLEPKIRLIVETARKGISAELKAQLLAGLAASAETLRPTGQSMEELRQRWRDLLPQFRILCLTESPSHAAMWYHYADKYRGVVLEL
;
A
#
# COMPACT_ATOMS: atom_id res chain seq x y z
N MET A 1 48.53 -3.80 57.91
CA MET A 1 47.47 -2.82 58.26
C MET A 1 46.83 -2.34 56.96
N ALA A 2 45.92 -3.06 56.29
CA ALA A 2 44.54 -3.37 56.67
C ALA A 2 43.68 -2.11 56.97
N LYS A 3 43.22 -1.43 55.92
CA LYS A 3 42.06 -0.53 55.98
C LYS A 3 40.93 -1.20 55.19
N LYS A 4 39.96 -1.74 55.93
CA LYS A 4 38.76 -2.42 55.39
C LYS A 4 37.88 -1.42 54.62
N PRO A 5 37.39 -1.74 53.42
CA PRO A 5 36.23 -1.08 52.86
C PRO A 5 34.93 -1.63 53.49
N ASN A 6 33.98 -0.73 53.66
CA ASN A 6 32.69 -0.86 54.32
C ASN A 6 31.75 -1.87 53.59
N PRO A 7 31.15 -2.87 54.28
CA PRO A 7 30.27 -3.86 53.65
C PRO A 7 28.82 -3.39 53.72
N ALA A 8 28.44 -2.46 52.85
CA ALA A 8 27.04 -2.08 52.70
C ALA A 8 26.82 -1.42 51.35
N PHE A 9 26.79 -2.18 50.26
CA PHE A 9 26.04 -1.90 49.02
C PHE A 9 26.23 -3.05 48.02
N GLU A 10 25.94 -4.28 48.46
CA GLU A 10 25.92 -5.43 47.54
C GLU A 10 24.93 -6.49 48.05
N ARG A 11 23.66 -6.08 48.20
CA ARG A 11 22.51 -6.97 48.38
C ARG A 11 21.28 -6.33 47.76
N ASP A 12 21.07 -6.54 46.47
CA ASP A 12 19.70 -6.71 45.92
C ASP A 12 19.71 -7.20 44.45
N ALA A 13 20.67 -8.06 44.09
CA ALA A 13 20.63 -8.84 42.86
C ALA A 13 19.92 -10.18 43.09
N ALA A 14 18.72 -10.20 43.68
CA ALA A 14 17.87 -11.38 43.78
C ALA A 14 16.47 -11.05 44.34
N LYS A 15 15.68 -10.21 43.67
CA LYS A 15 14.22 -10.21 43.85
C LYS A 15 13.54 -10.67 42.57
N ALA A 16 13.24 -11.95 42.61
CA ALA A 16 12.45 -12.71 41.66
C ALA A 16 11.27 -11.90 41.11
N ARG A 17 11.30 -11.66 39.80
CA ARG A 17 10.12 -11.35 39.00
C ARG A 17 9.13 -12.51 39.17
N ARG A 18 8.10 -12.33 40.00
CA ARG A 18 6.94 -13.20 39.95
C ARG A 18 6.15 -12.82 38.69
N PRO A 19 5.93 -13.74 37.75
CA PRO A 19 4.97 -13.49 36.69
C PRO A 19 3.59 -13.31 37.36
N SER A 20 2.89 -12.23 37.02
CA SER A 20 1.51 -12.05 37.47
C SER A 20 0.68 -13.23 36.98
N THR A 21 0.13 -13.98 37.93
CA THR A 21 -0.68 -15.19 37.73
C THR A 21 -1.95 -14.94 36.90
N LEU A 22 -2.32 -13.67 36.67
CA LEU A 22 -3.41 -13.27 35.78
C LEU A 22 -3.09 -13.43 34.28
N ARG A 23 -1.81 -13.47 33.86
CA ARG A 23 -1.44 -13.63 32.44
C ARG A 23 -1.37 -15.08 31.96
N LEU A 24 -1.37 -16.06 32.86
CA LEU A 24 -1.28 -17.49 32.51
C LEU A 24 -2.65 -18.13 32.23
N ALA A 25 -3.74 -17.59 32.78
CA ALA A 25 -5.08 -18.18 32.63
C ALA A 25 -5.80 -17.81 31.32
N ALA A 26 -5.32 -16.81 30.57
CA ALA A 26 -5.99 -16.35 29.34
C ALA A 26 -5.52 -17.03 28.05
N LYS A 27 -4.61 -18.01 28.13
CA LYS A 27 -4.03 -18.66 26.93
C LYS A 27 -4.85 -19.81 26.36
N GLU A 28 -5.91 -20.26 27.01
CA GLU A 28 -6.60 -21.52 26.64
C GLU A 28 -7.92 -21.39 25.86
N ASN A 29 -8.39 -20.19 25.51
CA ASN A 29 -9.56 -20.04 24.64
C ASN A 29 -9.29 -19.07 23.48
N ASN A 30 -8.28 -19.37 22.67
CA ASN A 30 -8.07 -18.64 21.42
C ASN A 30 -8.88 -19.31 20.31
N MET A 31 -10.19 -19.05 20.30
CA MET A 31 -11.00 -19.21 19.10
C MET A 31 -10.48 -18.20 18.09
N ARG A 32 -9.41 -18.55 17.38
CA ARG A 32 -8.81 -17.72 16.34
C ARG A 32 -9.91 -17.45 15.32
N LEU A 33 -10.32 -16.18 15.23
CA LEU A 33 -11.26 -15.72 14.22
C LEU A 33 -10.78 -16.23 12.86
N THR A 34 -11.69 -16.84 12.09
CA THR A 34 -11.36 -17.52 10.81
C THR A 34 -10.69 -16.61 9.79
N ASN A 35 -10.78 -15.29 9.97
CA ASN A 35 -10.24 -14.27 9.08
C ASN A 35 -8.95 -13.60 9.61
N ARG A 36 -8.38 -14.08 10.71
CA ARG A 36 -7.14 -13.52 11.27
C ARG A 36 -5.92 -14.03 10.49
N THR A 37 -5.26 -13.14 9.77
CA THR A 37 -4.09 -13.46 8.93
C THR A 37 -2.75 -13.21 9.63
N HIS A 38 -2.75 -12.67 10.86
CA HIS A 38 -1.54 -12.36 11.62
C HIS A 38 -1.53 -13.01 13.02
N ASN A 39 -0.33 -13.19 13.58
CA ASN A 39 -0.12 -13.76 14.91
C ASN A 39 0.06 -12.70 16.02
N ARG A 40 -0.03 -11.40 15.69
CA ARG A 40 0.10 -10.30 16.68
C ARG A 40 -1.11 -10.22 17.58
N ASP A 41 -0.91 -10.20 18.89
CA ASP A 41 -1.98 -10.11 19.89
C ASP A 41 -2.66 -8.73 19.89
N SER A 42 -1.86 -7.66 19.77
CA SER A 42 -2.30 -6.26 19.83
C SER A 42 -1.57 -5.41 18.79
N PHE A 43 -2.14 -4.24 18.48
CA PHE A 43 -1.47 -3.19 17.72
C PHE A 43 -1.43 -1.88 18.50
N PHE A 44 -0.52 -0.99 18.12
CA PHE A 44 -0.27 0.24 18.86
C PHE A 44 -0.51 1.48 18.01
N LYS A 45 -1.13 2.49 18.62
CA LYS A 45 -1.37 3.80 18.01
C LYS A 45 -0.69 4.90 18.81
N TYR A 46 0.19 5.64 18.14
CA TYR A 46 0.84 6.84 18.67
C TYR A 46 -0.02 8.07 18.42
N MET A 47 -0.11 8.96 19.41
CA MET A 47 -0.81 10.24 19.30
C MET A 47 -0.34 11.23 20.37
N SER A 48 -0.66 12.51 20.22
CA SER A 48 -0.47 13.50 21.29
C SER A 48 -1.36 13.19 22.51
N ALA A 49 -0.96 13.64 23.70
CA ALA A 49 -1.76 13.49 24.91
C ALA A 49 -3.16 14.13 24.77
N SER A 50 -3.25 15.29 24.12
CA SER A 50 -4.52 15.96 23.82
C SER A 50 -5.44 15.12 22.92
N THR A 51 -4.88 14.48 21.89
CA THR A 51 -5.66 13.59 21.01
C THR A 51 -6.12 12.35 21.76
N ALA A 52 -5.26 11.77 22.61
CA ALA A 52 -5.62 10.60 23.40
C ALA A 52 -6.74 10.87 24.38
N ALA A 53 -6.77 12.04 25.03
CA ALA A 53 -7.89 12.42 25.89
C ALA A 53 -9.23 12.36 25.12
N VAL A 54 -9.27 12.90 23.90
CA VAL A 54 -10.45 12.86 23.02
C VAL A 54 -10.80 11.43 22.60
N VAL A 55 -9.81 10.61 22.24
CA VAL A 55 -10.01 9.21 21.85
C VAL A 55 -10.57 8.39 23.02
N LEU A 56 -10.04 8.56 24.23
CA LEU A 56 -10.49 7.85 25.43
C LEU A 56 -11.89 8.28 25.87
N GLU A 57 -12.19 9.58 25.78
CA GLU A 57 -13.51 10.13 26.07
C GLU A 57 -14.57 9.60 25.09
N ARG A 58 -14.27 9.66 23.78
CA ARG A 58 -15.23 9.32 22.73
C ARG A 58 -15.25 7.85 22.35
N ARG A 59 -14.21 7.09 22.74
CA ARG A 59 -13.98 5.69 22.35
C ARG A 59 -13.96 5.47 20.84
N THR A 60 -13.42 6.43 20.09
CA THR A 60 -13.33 6.39 18.63
C THR A 60 -11.93 6.71 18.15
N LEU A 61 -11.44 5.99 17.14
CA LEU A 61 -10.19 6.32 16.45
C LEU A 61 -10.46 7.17 15.21
N ARG A 62 -9.60 8.15 14.98
CA ARG A 62 -9.61 8.97 13.78
C ARG A 62 -8.90 8.27 12.63
N TRP A 63 -9.58 8.19 11.50
CA TRP A 63 -8.96 7.88 10.21
C TRP A 63 -8.48 9.18 9.56
N SER A 64 -7.26 9.17 9.05
CA SER A 64 -6.58 10.39 8.58
C SER A 64 -6.25 10.30 7.11
N SER A 65 -6.09 11.46 6.46
CA SER A 65 -5.59 11.50 5.08
C SER A 65 -4.18 10.88 5.03
N PRO A 66 -3.86 10.07 4.01
CA PRO A 66 -2.53 9.52 3.80
C PRO A 66 -1.44 10.60 3.74
N LEU A 67 -1.79 11.81 3.31
CA LEU A 67 -0.87 12.95 3.18
C LEU A 67 -0.25 13.40 4.52
N LEU A 68 -0.88 13.04 5.65
CA LEU A 68 -0.40 13.35 7.00
C LEU A 68 0.67 12.38 7.50
N PHE A 69 0.91 11.28 6.78
CA PHE A 69 1.90 10.28 7.15
C PHE A 69 3.22 10.51 6.41
N ASN A 70 4.32 10.13 7.07
CA ASN A 70 5.69 10.33 6.60
C ASN A 70 6.35 9.05 6.05
N ASP A 71 5.60 7.95 5.93
CA ASP A 71 6.12 6.71 5.39
C ASP A 71 6.15 6.77 3.84
N PRO A 72 7.33 6.67 3.20
CA PRO A 72 7.44 6.67 1.75
C PRO A 72 6.93 5.38 1.09
N PHE A 73 6.69 4.32 1.86
CA PHE A 73 6.26 3.01 1.38
C PHE A 73 4.76 2.73 1.57
N ASP A 74 4.03 3.61 2.25
CA ASP A 74 2.57 3.51 2.41
C ASP A 74 1.85 3.95 1.14
N VAL A 75 1.22 5.13 1.15
CA VAL A 75 0.46 5.64 0.02
C VAL A 75 1.33 6.64 -0.74
N PRO A 76 1.68 6.34 -2.01
CA PRO A 76 2.53 7.22 -2.77
C PRO A 76 1.82 8.55 -3.05
N ARG A 77 2.52 9.66 -2.78
CA ARG A 77 1.99 11.02 -3.02
C ARG A 77 1.82 11.33 -4.50
N GLU A 78 2.61 10.66 -5.35
CA GLU A 78 2.59 10.83 -6.79
C GLU A 78 2.47 9.47 -7.45
N LEU A 79 1.69 9.39 -8.52
CA LEU A 79 1.51 8.14 -9.24
C LEU A 79 2.62 7.98 -10.28
N SER A 80 3.70 7.32 -9.87
CA SER A 80 4.77 6.90 -10.77
C SER A 80 4.63 5.41 -11.07
N LEU A 81 4.09 5.08 -12.25
CA LEU A 81 3.94 3.69 -12.68
C LEU A 81 5.23 3.10 -13.24
N GLY A 82 6.29 3.90 -13.41
CA GLY A 82 7.50 3.48 -14.13
C GLY A 82 7.27 3.18 -15.62
N ILE A 83 6.11 3.56 -16.14
CA ILE A 83 5.70 3.33 -17.53
C ILE A 83 5.82 4.65 -18.28
N ARG A 84 6.46 4.62 -19.46
CA ARG A 84 6.51 5.78 -20.34
C ARG A 84 5.36 5.74 -21.35
N PRO A 85 4.93 6.91 -21.87
CA PRO A 85 3.90 6.95 -22.91
C PRO A 85 4.20 6.05 -24.12
N GLU A 86 5.47 5.92 -24.52
CA GLU A 86 5.87 5.07 -25.64
C GLU A 86 5.67 3.59 -25.35
N ASP A 87 5.86 3.16 -24.10
CA ASP A 87 5.64 1.77 -23.68
C ASP A 87 4.17 1.38 -23.82
N VAL A 88 3.26 2.31 -23.50
CA VAL A 88 1.81 2.10 -23.66
C VAL A 88 1.44 1.93 -25.13
N VAL A 89 1.98 2.79 -26.01
CA VAL A 89 1.72 2.70 -27.45
C VAL A 89 2.24 1.37 -28.01
N ARG A 90 3.46 0.98 -27.64
CA ARG A 90 4.06 -0.30 -28.05
C ARG A 90 3.22 -1.48 -27.58
N ALA A 91 2.83 -1.50 -26.30
CA ALA A 91 2.01 -2.55 -25.73
C ALA A 91 0.62 -2.63 -26.39
N LEU A 92 0.00 -1.47 -26.68
CA LEU A 92 -1.29 -1.42 -27.36
C LEU A 92 -1.18 -1.94 -28.80
N ALA A 93 -0.16 -1.52 -29.55
CA ALA A 93 0.08 -2.00 -30.91
C ALA A 93 0.27 -3.52 -30.94
N SER A 94 1.14 -4.06 -30.07
CA SER A 94 1.32 -5.51 -29.92
C SER A 94 0.01 -6.21 -29.56
N ARG A 95 -0.79 -5.63 -28.65
CA ARG A 95 -2.07 -6.22 -28.26
C ARG A 95 -3.06 -6.27 -29.42
N VAL A 96 -3.16 -5.21 -30.21
CA VAL A 96 -4.06 -5.15 -31.37
C VAL A 96 -3.57 -6.10 -32.48
N SER A 97 -2.26 -6.16 -32.74
CA SER A 97 -1.68 -7.14 -33.67
C SER A 97 -2.05 -8.57 -33.30
N ASN A 98 -1.88 -8.94 -32.03
CA ASN A 98 -2.26 -10.27 -31.54
C ASN A 98 -3.77 -10.55 -31.71
N LEU A 99 -4.63 -9.54 -31.52
CA LEU A 99 -6.08 -9.70 -31.75
C LEU A 99 -6.43 -9.90 -33.23
N ILE A 100 -5.66 -9.34 -34.16
CA ILE A 100 -5.85 -9.54 -35.60
C ILE A 100 -5.31 -10.90 -36.03
N GLU A 101 -4.18 -11.33 -35.47
CA GLU A 101 -3.57 -12.62 -35.77
C GLU A 101 -4.37 -13.79 -35.21
N GLN A 102 -4.85 -13.64 -33.98
CA GLN A 102 -5.58 -14.66 -33.22
C GLN A 102 -6.86 -14.03 -32.64
N PRO A 103 -7.89 -13.82 -33.47
CA PRO A 103 -9.12 -13.18 -33.02
C PRO A 103 -9.85 -14.07 -32.00
N PRO A 104 -10.20 -13.54 -30.81
CA PRO A 104 -10.94 -14.30 -29.82
C PRO A 104 -12.39 -14.56 -30.28
N GLU A 105 -13.01 -15.59 -29.69
CA GLU A 105 -14.43 -15.88 -29.91
C GLU A 105 -15.32 -14.76 -29.37
N GLU A 106 -15.05 -14.33 -28.13
CA GLU A 106 -15.77 -13.23 -27.49
C GLU A 106 -15.11 -11.87 -27.76
N THR A 107 -15.84 -10.99 -28.43
CA THR A 107 -15.39 -9.62 -28.78
C THR A 107 -16.23 -8.53 -28.12
N SER A 108 -17.19 -8.89 -27.27
CA SER A 108 -18.18 -8.00 -26.64
C SER A 108 -17.55 -6.88 -25.80
N ARG A 109 -16.40 -7.15 -25.18
CA ARG A 109 -15.67 -6.23 -24.29
C ARG A 109 -14.69 -5.30 -25.01
N LEU A 110 -14.53 -5.43 -26.31
CA LEU A 110 -13.62 -4.59 -27.10
C LEU A 110 -14.28 -3.25 -27.42
N GLU A 111 -13.47 -2.19 -27.54
CA GLU A 111 -13.92 -0.89 -28.04
C GLU A 111 -14.52 -1.06 -29.46
N PRO A 112 -15.64 -0.38 -29.80
CA PRO A 112 -16.38 -0.63 -31.03
C PRO A 112 -15.57 -0.66 -32.33
N LYS A 113 -14.58 0.23 -32.49
CA LYS A 113 -13.72 0.27 -33.68
C LYS A 113 -12.75 -0.91 -33.70
N ILE A 114 -12.14 -1.23 -32.56
CA ILE A 114 -11.26 -2.41 -32.44
C ILE A 114 -12.06 -3.70 -32.67
N ARG A 115 -13.26 -3.80 -32.12
CA ARG A 115 -14.17 -4.92 -32.33
C ARG A 115 -14.45 -5.12 -33.81
N LEU A 116 -14.78 -4.06 -34.54
CA LEU A 116 -15.03 -4.13 -35.98
C LEU A 116 -13.81 -4.68 -36.74
N ILE A 117 -12.61 -4.20 -36.43
CA ILE A 117 -11.37 -4.67 -37.06
C ILE A 117 -11.15 -6.16 -36.79
N VAL A 118 -11.29 -6.59 -35.53
CA VAL A 118 -11.08 -7.98 -35.10
C VAL A 118 -12.12 -8.92 -35.72
N GLU A 119 -13.40 -8.53 -35.74
CA GLU A 119 -14.44 -9.36 -36.36
C GLU A 119 -14.28 -9.45 -37.88
N THR A 120 -13.80 -8.39 -38.52
CA THR A 120 -13.49 -8.40 -39.96
C THR A 120 -12.32 -9.35 -40.23
N ALA A 121 -11.24 -9.26 -39.44
CA ALA A 121 -10.11 -10.19 -39.53
C ALA A 121 -10.55 -11.65 -39.32
N ARG A 122 -11.46 -11.90 -38.36
CA ARG A 122 -12.04 -13.22 -38.09
C ARG A 122 -12.87 -13.77 -39.25
N LYS A 123 -13.63 -12.92 -39.94
CA LYS A 123 -14.43 -13.31 -41.12
C LYS A 123 -13.57 -13.63 -42.35
N GLY A 124 -12.26 -13.38 -42.28
CA GLY A 124 -11.31 -13.61 -43.35
C GLY A 124 -11.00 -12.31 -44.10
N ILE A 125 -9.75 -11.87 -43.99
CA ILE A 125 -9.17 -10.78 -44.78
C ILE A 125 -8.06 -11.35 -45.66
N SER A 126 -7.72 -10.66 -46.75
CA SER A 126 -6.61 -11.09 -47.61
C SER A 126 -5.28 -11.06 -46.83
N ALA A 127 -4.34 -11.92 -47.23
CA ALA A 127 -3.03 -12.00 -46.60
C ALA A 127 -2.28 -10.66 -46.73
N GLU A 128 -2.44 -9.99 -47.87
CA GLU A 128 -1.84 -8.70 -48.17
C GLU A 128 -2.40 -7.61 -47.25
N LEU A 129 -3.72 -7.56 -47.06
CA LEU A 129 -4.35 -6.58 -46.19
C LEU A 129 -3.98 -6.81 -44.73
N LYS A 130 -3.92 -8.08 -44.29
CA LYS A 130 -3.45 -8.44 -42.96
C LYS A 130 -2.02 -7.97 -42.73
N ALA A 131 -1.12 -8.22 -43.69
CA ALA A 131 0.27 -7.80 -43.62
C ALA A 131 0.39 -6.26 -43.55
N GLN A 132 -0.39 -5.53 -44.35
CA GLN A 132 -0.42 -4.06 -44.31
C GLN A 132 -0.90 -3.52 -42.96
N LEU A 133 -1.94 -4.11 -42.36
CA LEU A 133 -2.43 -3.71 -41.05
C LEU A 133 -1.38 -3.94 -39.95
N LEU A 134 -0.74 -5.11 -39.93
CA LEU A 134 0.29 -5.43 -38.95
C LEU A 134 1.53 -4.53 -39.11
N ALA A 135 1.95 -4.29 -40.35
CA ALA A 135 3.05 -3.36 -40.64
C ALA A 135 2.72 -1.93 -40.21
N GLY A 136 1.49 -1.46 -40.46
CA GLY A 136 1.02 -0.15 -40.02
C GLY A 136 1.00 0.01 -38.50
N LEU A 137 0.59 -1.02 -37.76
CA LEU A 137 0.62 -1.04 -36.30
C LEU A 137 2.06 -1.01 -35.75
N ALA A 138 2.96 -1.81 -36.33
CA ALA A 138 4.37 -1.81 -35.94
C ALA A 138 5.05 -0.47 -36.23
N ALA A 139 4.81 0.11 -37.40
CA ALA A 139 5.32 1.44 -37.75
C ALA A 139 4.78 2.53 -36.82
N SER A 140 3.48 2.47 -36.49
CA SER A 140 2.86 3.39 -35.53
C SER A 140 3.47 3.27 -34.14
N ALA A 141 3.82 2.06 -33.70
CA ALA A 141 4.48 1.84 -32.42
C ALA A 141 5.85 2.52 -32.31
N GLU A 142 6.60 2.57 -33.41
CA GLU A 142 7.95 3.15 -33.43
C GLU A 142 7.97 4.66 -33.74
N THR A 143 6.95 5.17 -34.44
CA THR A 143 6.92 6.56 -34.93
C THR A 143 6.03 7.48 -34.12
N LEU A 144 4.97 6.95 -33.50
CA LEU A 144 4.09 7.78 -32.69
C LEU A 144 4.84 8.29 -31.46
N ARG A 145 4.75 9.60 -31.24
CA ARG A 145 5.31 10.28 -30.07
C ARG A 145 4.13 10.81 -29.25
N PRO A 146 3.57 9.98 -28.35
CA PRO A 146 2.44 10.41 -27.52
C PRO A 146 2.85 11.56 -26.60
N THR A 147 1.96 12.53 -26.43
CA THR A 147 2.19 13.74 -25.60
C THR A 147 2.25 13.46 -24.09
N GLY A 148 1.83 12.27 -23.66
CA GLY A 148 1.73 11.90 -22.24
C GLY A 148 0.57 12.56 -21.48
N GLN A 149 -0.28 13.34 -22.15
CA GLN A 149 -1.40 14.07 -21.52
C GLN A 149 -2.29 13.17 -20.67
N SER A 150 -2.71 12.01 -21.17
CA SER A 150 -3.55 11.08 -20.39
C SER A 150 -2.87 10.55 -19.12
N MET A 151 -1.53 10.41 -19.13
CA MET A 151 -0.78 10.02 -17.92
C MET A 151 -0.74 11.17 -16.92
N GLU A 152 -0.60 12.41 -17.38
CA GLU A 152 -0.65 13.57 -16.51
C GLU A 152 -2.06 13.80 -15.95
N GLU A 153 -3.11 13.59 -16.74
CA GLU A 153 -4.49 13.59 -16.25
C GLU A 153 -4.71 12.55 -15.15
N LEU A 154 -4.13 11.35 -15.32
CA LEU A 154 -4.20 10.30 -14.30
C LEU A 154 -3.49 10.73 -13.00
N ARG A 155 -2.31 11.35 -13.10
CA ARG A 155 -1.59 11.91 -11.94
C ARG A 155 -2.39 13.03 -11.27
N GLN A 156 -2.99 13.92 -12.04
CA GLN A 156 -3.84 14.98 -11.50
C GLN A 156 -5.04 14.39 -10.74
N ARG A 157 -5.73 13.41 -11.33
CA ARG A 157 -6.82 12.70 -10.64
C ARG A 157 -6.36 12.02 -9.36
N TRP A 158 -5.17 11.42 -9.36
CA TRP A 158 -4.59 10.84 -8.14
C TRP A 158 -4.37 11.90 -7.06
N ARG A 159 -3.79 13.06 -7.43
CA ARG A 159 -3.59 14.20 -6.53
C ARG A 159 -4.91 14.73 -5.95
N ASP A 160 -5.99 14.69 -6.71
CA ASP A 160 -7.32 15.13 -6.27
C ASP A 160 -8.01 14.10 -5.35
N LEU A 161 -7.74 12.80 -5.55
CA LEU A 161 -8.32 11.70 -4.76
C LEU A 161 -7.59 11.47 -3.44
N LEU A 162 -6.27 11.62 -3.39
CA LEU A 162 -5.44 11.38 -2.21
C LEU A 162 -5.95 12.07 -0.92
N PRO A 163 -6.37 13.36 -0.93
CA PRO A 163 -6.93 14.02 0.25
C PRO A 163 -8.24 13.41 0.74
N GLN A 164 -8.97 12.68 -0.09
CA GLN A 164 -10.26 12.06 0.23
C GLN A 164 -10.09 10.71 0.91
N PHE A 165 -8.95 10.04 0.70
CA PHE A 165 -8.66 8.77 1.35
C PHE A 165 -8.54 8.91 2.86
N ARG A 166 -8.90 7.85 3.56
CA ARG A 166 -8.85 7.76 5.02
C ARG A 166 -8.17 6.46 5.37
N ILE A 167 -7.05 6.56 6.08
CA ILE A 167 -6.26 5.42 6.54
C ILE A 167 -6.05 5.48 8.05
N LEU A 168 -5.89 4.30 8.65
CA LEU A 168 -5.53 4.12 10.05
C LEU A 168 -4.14 3.47 10.11
N CYS A 169 -3.12 4.26 10.42
CA CYS A 169 -1.76 3.75 10.64
C CYS A 169 -1.61 3.18 12.05
N LEU A 170 -1.16 1.94 12.16
CA LEU A 170 -0.89 1.21 13.41
C LEU A 170 0.52 0.60 13.34
N THR A 171 1.08 0.20 14.47
CA THR A 171 2.34 -0.55 14.51
C THR A 171 2.25 -1.78 15.40
N GLU A 172 3.22 -2.68 15.28
CA GLU A 172 3.33 -3.88 16.11
C GLU A 172 4.12 -3.64 17.42
N SER A 173 4.79 -2.50 17.57
CA SER A 173 5.64 -2.21 18.74
C SER A 173 5.29 -0.89 19.42
N PRO A 174 5.14 -0.86 20.76
CA PRO A 174 4.93 0.38 21.51
C PRO A 174 6.21 1.21 21.69
N SER A 175 7.37 0.67 21.33
CA SER A 175 8.69 1.26 21.59
C SER A 175 9.43 1.69 20.32
N HIS A 176 8.70 2.03 19.24
CA HIS A 176 9.31 2.45 17.99
C HIS A 176 9.72 3.94 18.04
N ALA A 177 11.03 4.22 18.16
CA ALA A 177 11.56 5.57 18.37
C ALA A 177 11.11 6.60 17.31
N ALA A 178 11.18 6.25 16.02
CA ALA A 178 10.71 7.14 14.95
C ALA A 178 9.20 7.47 15.09
N MET A 179 8.37 6.51 15.48
CA MET A 179 6.94 6.72 15.67
C MET A 179 6.66 7.62 16.87
N TRP A 180 7.42 7.45 17.96
CA TRP A 180 7.35 8.36 19.10
C TRP A 180 7.68 9.81 18.71
N TYR A 181 8.71 10.00 17.88
CA TYR A 181 9.09 11.32 17.41
C TYR A 181 8.02 11.96 16.50
N HIS A 182 7.56 11.22 15.49
CA HIS A 182 6.68 11.75 14.44
C HIS A 182 5.19 11.79 14.83
N TYR A 183 4.73 10.84 15.64
CA TYR A 183 3.30 10.64 15.91
C TYR A 183 2.90 10.77 17.37
N ALA A 184 3.84 10.79 18.32
CA ALA A 184 3.56 11.03 19.75
C ALA A 184 4.22 12.31 20.26
N ASP A 185 3.99 13.43 19.58
CA ASP A 185 4.39 14.78 19.99
C ASP A 185 5.85 14.88 20.49
N LYS A 186 6.78 14.38 19.67
CA LYS A 186 8.22 14.38 19.98
C LYS A 186 8.51 13.75 21.36
N TYR A 187 8.04 12.52 21.57
CA TYR A 187 8.20 11.76 22.83
C TYR A 187 7.39 12.25 24.04
N ARG A 188 6.46 13.21 23.87
CA ARG A 188 5.61 13.75 24.96
C ARG A 188 4.16 13.27 24.90
N GLY A 189 3.83 12.53 23.85
CA GLY A 189 2.51 11.96 23.64
C GLY A 189 2.31 10.64 24.37
N VAL A 190 1.41 9.82 23.83
CA VAL A 190 1.08 8.51 24.39
C VAL A 190 0.97 7.46 23.30
N VAL A 191 0.99 6.21 23.74
CA VAL A 191 0.72 5.04 22.91
C VAL A 191 -0.47 4.30 23.50
N LEU A 192 -1.46 4.01 22.67
CA LEU A 192 -2.58 3.16 23.02
C LEU A 192 -2.38 1.77 22.41
N GLU A 193 -2.57 0.75 23.22
CA GLU A 193 -2.70 -0.64 22.79
C GLU A 193 -4.16 -0.91 22.40
N LEU A 194 -4.37 -1.51 21.23
CA LEU A 194 -5.66 -1.80 20.62
C LEU A 194 -5.90 -3.30 20.54
#